data_AF-A0A4Q2EG84-F1
#
_entry.id   AF-A0A4Q2EG84-F1
#
_cell.length_a   1.000
_cell.length_b   1.000
_cell.length_c   1.000
_cell.angle_alpha   90.00
_cell.angle_beta   90.00
_cell.angle_gamma   90.00
#
_symmetry.space_group_name_H-M   'P 1'
#
loop_
_entity.id
_entity.type
_entity.pdbx_description
1 polymer ?
#
loop_
_entity_poly.entity_id
_entity_poly.type
_entity_poly.pdbx_seq_one_letter_code
_entity_poly.pdbx_strand_id
1 'polypeptide(L)'
;MDASDQTLLTGSTWKIEGPDGYAVTVADGVAPNTATTPGRFLVEGLNVGDYTLTELTAPQGYLRGDAARRFSVTADVPNAVLGDVTNAKTVPSPTPTPTPTPTPTPTETPTVVPTPTPTSGSPVPSASPSATATPGGQLPRTGADGQVLMLAGGGALVVAAGVALVVAARRRVRD
;
A
#
# COMPACT_ATOMS: atom_id res chain seq x y z
N MET A 1 -13.66 -11.73 17.86
CA MET A 1 -13.43 -11.16 19.20
C MET A 1 -11.95 -10.82 19.36
N ASP A 2 -11.59 -10.03 20.37
CA ASP A 2 -10.20 -9.71 20.71
C ASP A 2 -9.46 -10.94 21.24
N ALA A 3 -8.24 -11.18 20.77
CA ALA A 3 -7.42 -12.33 21.22
C ALA A 3 -6.96 -12.23 22.69
N SER A 4 -6.91 -11.02 23.26
CA SER A 4 -6.29 -10.73 24.56
C SER A 4 -7.32 -10.72 25.68
N ASP A 5 -8.51 -10.17 25.43
CA ASP A 5 -9.53 -9.93 26.46
C ASP A 5 -10.91 -10.52 26.09
N GLN A 6 -11.02 -11.22 24.96
CA GLN A 6 -12.25 -11.83 24.45
C GLN A 6 -13.41 -10.85 24.21
N THR A 7 -13.15 -9.54 24.14
CA THR A 7 -14.17 -8.54 23.80
C THR A 7 -14.72 -8.82 22.40
N LEU A 8 -16.05 -8.79 22.24
CA LEU A 8 -16.67 -8.94 20.93
C LEU A 8 -16.28 -7.77 20.02
N LEU A 9 -15.90 -8.08 18.78
CA LEU A 9 -15.47 -7.10 17.79
C LEU A 9 -16.51 -7.03 16.69
N THR A 10 -16.83 -5.81 16.26
CA THR A 10 -17.71 -5.56 15.12
C THR A 10 -16.92 -5.03 13.92
N GLY A 11 -17.52 -5.07 12.74
CA GLY A 11 -16.97 -4.47 11.52
C GLY A 11 -16.04 -5.39 10.71
N SER A 12 -15.83 -6.63 11.14
CA SER A 12 -15.20 -7.65 10.29
C SER A 12 -16.16 -8.17 9.22
N THR A 13 -15.63 -8.55 8.06
CA THR A 13 -16.38 -9.25 7.01
C THR A 13 -15.76 -10.61 6.74
N TRP A 14 -16.61 -11.60 6.48
CA TRP A 14 -16.23 -13.00 6.35
C TRP A 14 -16.86 -13.61 5.10
N LYS A 15 -16.22 -14.62 4.53
CA LYS A 15 -16.73 -15.41 3.41
C LYS A 15 -16.99 -16.83 3.87
N ILE A 16 -18.18 -17.36 3.60
CA ILE A 16 -18.48 -18.79 3.69
C ILE A 16 -18.50 -19.33 2.27
N GLU A 17 -17.65 -20.32 2.00
CA GLU A 17 -17.64 -21.09 0.74
C GLU A 17 -18.05 -22.52 1.01
N GLY A 18 -18.78 -23.15 0.09
CA GLY A 18 -19.32 -24.49 0.26
C GLY A 18 -19.47 -25.27 -1.04
N PRO A 19 -20.23 -26.38 -1.02
CA PRO A 19 -20.46 -27.20 -2.20
C PRO A 19 -21.16 -26.44 -3.32
N ASP A 20 -21.07 -27.00 -4.53
CA ASP A 20 -21.78 -26.49 -5.73
C ASP A 20 -21.49 -25.02 -6.06
N GLY A 21 -20.33 -24.51 -5.63
CA GLY A 21 -19.93 -23.12 -5.82
C GLY A 21 -20.65 -22.13 -4.91
N TYR A 22 -21.29 -22.59 -3.83
CA TYR A 22 -21.91 -21.74 -2.84
C TYR A 22 -20.87 -20.78 -2.23
N ALA A 23 -21.16 -19.48 -2.26
CA ALA A 23 -20.34 -18.46 -1.62
C ALA A 23 -21.21 -17.30 -1.13
N VAL A 24 -21.05 -16.90 0.14
CA VAL A 24 -21.73 -15.74 0.73
C VAL A 24 -20.78 -14.92 1.59
N THR A 25 -21.01 -13.62 1.64
CA THR A 25 -20.33 -12.71 2.56
C THR A 25 -21.20 -12.50 3.80
N VAL A 26 -20.60 -12.56 4.98
CA VAL A 26 -21.25 -12.43 6.29
C VAL A 26 -20.62 -11.24 7.02
N ALA A 27 -21.46 -10.37 7.58
CA ALA A 27 -21.06 -9.23 8.39
C ALA A 27 -22.14 -8.89 9.42
N ASP A 28 -21.82 -8.04 10.40
CA ASP A 28 -22.80 -7.61 11.41
C ASP A 28 -23.97 -6.85 10.78
N GLY A 29 -25.20 -7.25 11.12
CA GLY A 29 -26.42 -6.60 10.61
C GLY A 29 -26.66 -6.76 9.11
N VAL A 30 -25.89 -7.61 8.42
CA VAL A 30 -26.01 -7.86 6.98
C VAL A 30 -26.41 -9.32 6.75
N ALA A 31 -27.52 -9.54 6.04
CA ALA A 31 -27.93 -10.88 5.63
C ALA A 31 -26.78 -11.58 4.86
N PRO A 32 -26.52 -12.87 5.11
CA PRO A 32 -27.39 -13.83 5.80
C PRO A 32 -27.19 -13.94 7.32
N ASN A 33 -26.46 -13.01 7.96
CA ASN A 33 -26.30 -13.02 9.41
C ASN A 33 -27.61 -12.70 10.13
N THR A 34 -28.14 -13.63 10.93
CA THR A 34 -29.34 -13.45 11.76
C THR A 34 -29.03 -13.28 13.25
N ALA A 35 -27.76 -13.23 13.66
CA ALA A 35 -27.40 -13.02 15.05
C ALA A 35 -27.79 -11.61 15.53
N THR A 36 -28.40 -11.53 16.71
CA THR A 36 -28.87 -10.27 17.32
C THR A 36 -27.79 -9.56 18.13
N THR A 37 -26.70 -10.24 18.44
CA THR A 37 -25.55 -9.67 19.18
C THR A 37 -24.44 -9.31 18.19
N PRO A 38 -24.04 -8.03 18.06
CA PRO A 38 -22.92 -7.63 17.22
C PRO A 38 -21.63 -8.37 17.58
N GLY A 39 -20.83 -8.70 16.57
CA GLY A 39 -19.63 -9.53 16.73
C GLY A 39 -19.90 -11.02 16.86
N ARG A 40 -21.14 -11.45 16.62
CA ARG A 40 -21.53 -12.87 16.45
C ARG A 40 -22.16 -13.07 15.09
N PHE A 41 -22.02 -14.29 14.57
CA PHE A 41 -22.67 -14.71 13.34
C PHE A 41 -23.57 -15.91 13.59
N LEU A 42 -24.76 -15.87 12.99
CA LEU A 42 -25.66 -17.01 12.83
C LEU A 42 -26.09 -17.01 11.37
N VAL A 43 -25.84 -18.12 10.67
CA VAL A 43 -26.22 -18.30 9.27
C VAL A 43 -27.07 -19.55 9.18
N GLU A 44 -28.29 -19.39 8.71
CA GLU A 44 -29.29 -20.47 8.63
C GLU A 44 -29.52 -20.89 7.17
N GLY A 45 -30.07 -22.09 6.97
CA GLY A 45 -30.44 -22.58 5.64
C GLY A 45 -29.26 -23.00 4.76
N LEU A 46 -28.11 -23.35 5.36
CA LEU A 46 -27.03 -24.03 4.63
C LEU A 46 -27.45 -25.46 4.27
N ASN A 47 -27.14 -25.87 3.04
CA ASN A 47 -27.34 -27.25 2.61
C ASN A 47 -26.34 -28.19 3.30
N VAL A 48 -26.61 -29.50 3.24
CA VAL A 48 -25.63 -30.51 3.67
C VAL A 48 -24.38 -30.38 2.80
N GLY A 49 -23.21 -30.34 3.44
CA GLY A 49 -21.94 -30.15 2.75
C GLY A 49 -20.78 -29.72 3.62
N ASP A 50 -19.60 -29.65 3.00
CA ASP A 50 -18.37 -29.14 3.59
C ASP A 50 -18.18 -27.67 3.23
N TYR A 51 -17.90 -26.86 4.25
CA TYR A 51 -17.79 -25.42 4.16
C TYR A 51 -16.45 -24.91 4.68
N THR A 52 -16.07 -23.72 4.21
CA THR A 52 -14.91 -22.97 4.66
C THR A 52 -15.31 -21.54 5.01
N LEU A 53 -15.03 -21.12 6.23
CA LEU A 53 -15.14 -19.74 6.70
C LEU A 53 -13.76 -19.06 6.61
N THR A 54 -13.69 -17.93 5.92
CA THR A 54 -12.47 -17.13 5.75
C THR A 54 -12.73 -15.67 6.10
N GLU A 55 -11.87 -15.05 6.91
CA GLU A 55 -11.97 -13.60 7.15
C GLU A 55 -11.56 -12.85 5.86
N LEU A 56 -12.38 -11.90 5.42
CA LEU A 56 -12.06 -11.03 4.28
C LEU A 56 -11.46 -9.71 4.75
N THR A 57 -12.04 -9.12 5.79
CA THR A 57 -11.58 -7.85 6.37
C THR A 57 -11.65 -7.95 7.88
N ALA A 58 -10.55 -7.58 8.54
CA ALA A 58 -10.48 -7.51 9.99
C ALA A 58 -11.29 -6.31 10.52
N PRO A 59 -11.68 -6.31 11.81
CA PRO A 59 -12.14 -5.11 12.49
C PRO A 59 -11.09 -3.99 12.44
N GLN A 60 -11.53 -2.73 12.53
CA GLN A 60 -10.64 -1.58 12.56
C GLN A 60 -9.62 -1.69 13.70
N GLY A 61 -8.33 -1.54 13.41
CA GLY A 61 -7.25 -1.65 14.39
C GLY A 61 -6.81 -3.07 14.71
N TYR A 62 -7.24 -4.07 13.93
CA TYR A 62 -6.86 -5.47 14.06
C TYR A 62 -6.19 -6.00 12.79
N LEU A 63 -5.36 -7.03 12.97
CA LEU A 63 -4.79 -7.80 11.88
C LEU A 63 -5.84 -8.79 11.36
N ARG A 64 -5.92 -8.94 10.04
CA ARG A 64 -6.75 -9.97 9.40
C ARG A 64 -6.14 -11.34 9.65
N GLY A 65 -6.95 -12.28 10.13
CA GLY A 65 -6.58 -13.68 10.19
C GLY A 65 -6.67 -14.34 8.82
N ASP A 66 -5.59 -15.02 8.41
CA ASP A 66 -5.57 -15.79 7.15
C ASP A 66 -5.94 -17.28 7.34
N ALA A 67 -6.20 -17.68 8.58
CA ALA A 67 -6.57 -19.07 8.91
C ALA A 67 -8.02 -19.36 8.49
N ALA A 68 -8.16 -20.10 7.39
CA ALA A 68 -9.45 -20.65 6.97
C ALA A 68 -9.93 -21.73 7.94
N ARG A 69 -11.21 -21.65 8.35
CA ARG A 69 -11.85 -22.62 9.25
C ARG A 69 -12.81 -23.49 8.48
N ARG A 70 -12.64 -24.81 8.56
CA ARG A 70 -13.54 -25.76 7.92
C ARG A 70 -14.60 -26.25 8.89
N PHE A 71 -15.82 -26.45 8.39
CA PHE A 71 -16.91 -27.09 9.12
C PHE A 71 -17.81 -27.84 8.15
N SER A 72 -18.60 -28.78 8.66
CA SER A 72 -19.51 -29.58 7.85
C SER A 72 -20.93 -29.47 8.40
N VAL A 73 -21.90 -29.40 7.51
CA VAL A 73 -23.32 -29.56 7.81
C VAL A 73 -23.72 -30.93 7.29
N THR A 74 -24.23 -31.80 8.15
CA THR A 74 -24.64 -33.16 7.78
C THR A 74 -26.09 -33.41 8.21
N ALA A 75 -26.71 -34.48 7.71
CA ALA A 75 -28.06 -34.84 8.14
C ALA A 75 -28.11 -35.17 9.65
N ASP A 76 -27.06 -35.81 10.18
CA ASP A 76 -26.98 -36.19 11.59
C ASP A 76 -26.55 -35.03 12.50
N VAL A 77 -25.72 -34.13 11.97
CA VAL A 77 -25.23 -32.92 12.65
C VAL A 77 -25.52 -31.70 11.76
N PRO A 78 -26.77 -31.18 11.79
CA PRO A 78 -27.16 -30.06 10.94
C PRO A 78 -26.65 -28.70 11.44
N ASN A 79 -26.18 -28.63 12.69
CA ASN A 79 -25.73 -27.39 13.31
C ASN A 79 -24.22 -27.43 13.55
N ALA A 80 -23.47 -26.56 12.86
CA ALA A 80 -22.04 -26.39 13.08
C ALA A 80 -21.77 -25.21 14.03
N VAL A 81 -20.97 -25.45 15.08
CA VAL A 81 -20.54 -24.41 16.03
C VAL A 81 -19.02 -24.26 15.92
N LEU A 82 -18.57 -23.11 15.42
CA LEU A 82 -17.16 -22.82 15.16
C LEU A 82 -16.39 -22.28 16.39
N GLY A 83 -17.10 -22.02 17.48
CA GLY A 83 -16.55 -21.40 18.68
C GLY A 83 -15.99 -20.01 18.41
N ASP A 84 -15.01 -19.62 19.21
CA ASP A 84 -14.45 -18.29 19.15
C ASP A 84 -13.46 -18.09 17.99
N VAL A 85 -13.60 -16.95 17.32
CA VAL A 85 -12.65 -16.47 16.31
C VAL A 85 -12.01 -15.18 16.79
N THR A 86 -10.70 -15.22 16.99
CA THR A 86 -9.94 -14.13 17.61
C THR A 86 -9.13 -13.33 16.59
N ASN A 87 -9.06 -12.03 16.78
CA ASN A 87 -8.19 -11.12 16.04
C ASN A 87 -7.19 -10.44 16.97
N ALA A 88 -5.94 -10.30 16.52
CA ALA A 88 -4.89 -9.60 17.25
C ALA A 88 -4.90 -8.11 16.89
N LYS A 89 -4.76 -7.23 17.88
CA LYS A 89 -4.63 -5.78 17.64
C LYS A 89 -3.38 -5.49 16.82
N THR A 90 -3.48 -4.51 15.93
CA THR A 90 -2.29 -3.92 15.30
C THR A 90 -1.50 -3.17 16.35
N VAL A 91 -0.21 -3.49 16.50
CA VAL A 91 0.71 -2.68 17.31
C VAL A 91 1.25 -1.58 16.41
N PRO A 92 1.18 -0.29 16.80
CA PRO A 92 1.80 0.77 16.03
C PRO A 92 3.31 0.52 15.93
N SER A 93 3.86 0.67 14.72
CA SER A 93 5.32 0.67 14.55
C SER A 93 5.90 1.89 15.25
N PRO A 94 7.04 1.78 15.96
CA PRO A 94 7.70 2.95 16.53
C PRO A 94 8.05 3.93 15.41
N THR A 95 7.81 5.23 15.63
CA THR A 95 8.28 6.29 14.74
C THR A 95 9.81 6.30 14.78
N PRO A 96 10.52 6.27 13.63
CA PRO A 96 11.97 6.36 13.64
C PRO A 96 12.41 7.66 14.33
N THR A 97 13.35 7.55 15.26
CA THR A 97 13.97 8.74 15.85
C THR A 97 14.87 9.39 14.80
N PRO A 98 14.79 10.72 14.57
CA PRO A 98 15.68 11.38 13.62
C PRO A 98 17.14 11.12 14.00
N THR A 99 17.95 10.70 13.02
CA THR A 99 19.39 10.58 13.21
C THR A 99 19.98 11.99 13.25
N PRO A 100 20.79 12.36 14.25
CA PRO A 100 21.43 13.67 14.28
C PRO A 100 22.26 13.88 13.01
N THR A 101 22.10 15.02 12.34
CA THR A 101 22.96 15.41 11.22
C THR A 101 24.36 15.70 11.75
N PRO A 102 25.44 15.10 11.19
CA PRO A 102 26.79 15.42 11.63
C PRO A 102 27.05 16.93 11.49
N THR A 103 27.54 17.56 12.56
CA THR A 103 28.01 18.95 12.51
C THR A 103 29.29 18.99 11.66
N PRO A 104 29.41 19.89 10.67
CA PRO A 104 30.65 20.02 9.91
C PRO A 104 31.82 20.29 10.88
N THR A 105 32.89 19.52 10.75
CA THR A 105 34.15 19.79 11.46
C THR A 105 34.77 21.06 10.86
N PRO A 106 35.21 22.05 11.66
CA PRO A 106 35.87 23.22 11.12
C PRO A 106 37.12 22.80 10.33
N THR A 107 37.20 23.20 9.06
CA THR A 107 38.40 23.03 8.23
C THR A 107 39.48 23.99 8.74
N GLU A 108 40.66 23.48 9.10
CA GLU A 108 41.77 24.34 9.48
C GLU A 108 42.15 25.28 8.33
N THR A 109 42.33 26.57 8.66
CA THR A 109 42.82 27.56 7.70
C THR A 109 44.30 27.31 7.47
N PRO A 110 44.77 27.14 6.21
CA PRO A 110 46.18 26.91 5.95
C PRO A 110 47.01 28.10 6.47
N THR A 111 47.99 27.81 7.34
CA THR A 111 48.95 28.80 7.79
C THR A 111 49.90 29.10 6.63
N VAL A 112 49.87 30.34 6.13
CA VAL A 112 50.76 30.80 5.06
C VAL A 112 52.19 30.81 5.60
N VAL A 113 53.07 29.99 5.02
CA VAL A 113 54.51 30.05 5.28
C VAL A 113 55.06 31.29 4.56
N PRO A 114 55.77 32.21 5.24
CA PRO A 114 56.36 33.36 4.57
C PRO A 114 57.47 32.91 3.60
N THR A 115 57.37 33.34 2.35
CA THR A 115 58.39 33.16 1.30
C THR A 115 59.67 33.91 1.69
N PRO A 116 60.86 33.27 1.65
CA PRO A 116 62.12 33.99 1.88
C PRO A 116 62.34 35.07 0.82
N THR A 117 62.76 36.25 1.27
CA THR A 117 63.05 37.42 0.43
C THR A 117 64.23 37.14 -0.51
N PRO A 118 64.09 37.27 -1.84
CA PRO A 118 65.22 37.18 -2.75
C PRO A 118 66.15 38.40 -2.58
N THR A 119 67.43 38.11 -2.36
CA THR A 119 68.51 39.11 -2.28
C THR A 119 68.73 39.76 -3.66
N SER A 120 68.79 41.09 -3.65
CA SER A 120 68.97 41.96 -4.81
C SER A 120 70.27 41.70 -5.58
N GLY A 121 70.16 41.52 -6.90
CA GLY A 121 71.25 41.56 -7.87
C GLY A 121 70.74 42.21 -9.17
N SER A 122 71.46 43.23 -9.64
CA SER A 122 71.14 44.17 -10.74
C SER A 122 72.37 44.26 -11.67
N PRO A 123 72.33 44.69 -12.96
CA PRO A 123 71.29 44.61 -14.02
C PRO A 123 71.80 44.20 -15.45
N VAL A 124 70.85 44.01 -16.42
CA VAL A 124 70.87 44.30 -17.90
C VAL A 124 71.71 43.40 -18.88
N PRO A 125 71.36 43.19 -20.20
CA PRO A 125 70.27 43.71 -21.09
C PRO A 125 69.34 42.63 -21.72
N SER A 126 68.07 42.94 -22.03
CA SER A 126 67.45 43.41 -23.30
C SER A 126 67.57 42.51 -24.55
N ALA A 127 66.45 41.87 -24.94
CA ALA A 127 66.02 41.76 -26.34
C ALA A 127 64.49 41.53 -26.40
N SER A 128 63.80 42.42 -27.10
CA SER A 128 62.41 42.31 -27.54
C SER A 128 62.36 41.64 -28.92
N PRO A 129 61.33 40.84 -29.22
CA PRO A 129 60.42 41.33 -30.27
C PRO A 129 58.93 41.17 -29.95
N SER A 130 58.19 42.10 -30.54
CA SER A 130 56.74 42.28 -30.54
C SER A 130 56.04 41.31 -31.49
N ALA A 131 54.86 40.80 -31.10
CA ALA A 131 53.82 40.36 -32.02
C ALA A 131 52.41 40.51 -31.41
N THR A 132 51.49 40.91 -32.28
CA THR A 132 50.21 41.60 -32.05
C THR A 132 49.00 40.66 -32.17
N ALA A 133 47.83 41.13 -31.68
CA ALA A 133 46.43 40.77 -32.01
C ALA A 133 45.73 39.74 -31.10
N THR A 134 44.43 39.78 -30.75
CA THR A 134 43.26 40.70 -30.83
C THR A 134 42.13 39.95 -30.06
N PRO A 135 41.10 40.63 -29.48
CA PRO A 135 40.21 40.07 -28.47
C PRO A 135 38.98 39.36 -29.05
N GLY A 136 38.45 38.36 -28.35
CA GLY A 136 37.19 37.69 -28.69
C GLY A 136 36.59 37.00 -27.47
N GLY A 137 35.44 37.48 -27.03
CA GLY A 137 34.69 36.90 -25.91
C GLY A 137 33.97 35.61 -26.30
N GLN A 138 33.76 34.74 -25.30
CA GLN A 138 32.62 33.81 -25.30
C GLN A 138 32.33 33.33 -23.87
N LEU A 139 31.05 33.44 -23.50
CA LEU A 139 30.48 32.98 -22.24
C LEU A 139 30.60 31.45 -22.09
N PRO A 140 30.64 30.91 -20.86
CA PRO A 140 30.55 29.47 -20.64
C PRO A 140 29.18 28.90 -21.05
N ARG A 141 29.24 27.71 -21.66
CA ARG A 141 28.12 26.85 -22.03
C ARG A 141 27.40 26.30 -20.79
N THR A 142 26.08 26.49 -20.69
CA THR A 142 25.22 25.61 -19.87
C THR A 142 24.80 24.43 -20.74
N GLY A 143 25.50 23.31 -20.61
CA GLY A 143 25.08 22.03 -21.18
C GLY A 143 24.12 21.33 -20.23
N ALA A 144 22.90 21.06 -20.69
CA ALA A 144 22.28 19.74 -20.70
C ALA A 144 20.83 19.89 -21.19
N ASP A 145 20.69 19.64 -22.49
CA ASP A 145 19.47 19.57 -23.25
C ASP A 145 18.53 18.43 -22.79
N GLY A 146 17.25 18.65 -23.05
CA GLY A 146 16.41 17.60 -23.61
C GLY A 146 15.43 16.92 -22.66
N GLN A 147 14.18 17.36 -22.66
CA GLN A 147 13.11 16.73 -23.46
C GLN A 147 11.75 17.30 -23.02
N VAL A 148 11.14 18.09 -23.91
CA VAL A 148 9.75 18.55 -23.85
C VAL A 148 9.02 17.92 -25.03
N LEU A 149 8.12 16.96 -24.77
CA LEU A 149 6.97 16.46 -25.57
C LEU A 149 6.60 15.09 -24.95
N MET A 150 5.35 14.66 -24.71
CA MET A 150 4.08 14.86 -25.39
C MET A 150 2.88 14.64 -24.46
N LEU A 151 1.74 15.20 -24.89
CA LEU A 151 0.36 14.89 -24.49
C LEU A 151 0.02 13.39 -24.56
N ALA A 152 -0.91 12.91 -23.70
CA ALA A 152 -2.25 12.43 -24.10
C ALA A 152 -2.91 11.46 -23.09
N GLY A 153 -4.21 11.70 -22.84
CA GLY A 153 -5.27 10.68 -22.61
C GLY A 153 -5.40 10.15 -21.18
N GLY A 154 -6.57 10.10 -20.55
CA GLY A 154 -7.90 9.83 -21.09
C GLY A 154 -8.26 8.37 -20.77
N GLY A 155 -9.17 8.13 -19.81
CA GLY A 155 -9.55 6.76 -19.47
C GLY A 155 -10.39 6.60 -18.21
N ALA A 156 -11.58 7.21 -18.19
CA ALA A 156 -12.68 6.75 -17.34
C ALA A 156 -13.54 5.79 -18.15
N LEU A 157 -13.73 4.55 -17.67
CA LEU A 157 -14.96 3.73 -17.74
C LEU A 157 -14.65 2.23 -17.56
N VAL A 158 -15.24 1.60 -16.55
CA VAL A 158 -15.64 0.18 -16.60
C VAL A 158 -17.06 0.02 -16.03
N VAL A 159 -18.00 -0.01 -16.98
CA VAL A 159 -19.18 -0.88 -17.15
C VAL A 159 -20.13 -1.13 -15.97
N ALA A 160 -21.26 -0.43 -16.00
CA ALA A 160 -22.54 -0.93 -15.50
C ALA A 160 -23.29 -1.69 -16.61
N ALA A 161 -24.14 -2.65 -16.20
CA ALA A 161 -25.21 -3.32 -16.94
C ALA A 161 -24.89 -4.65 -17.68
N GLY A 162 -25.07 -5.75 -16.96
CA GLY A 162 -25.72 -6.98 -17.42
C GLY A 162 -26.56 -7.51 -16.25
N VAL A 163 -27.82 -7.92 -16.33
CA VAL A 163 -28.60 -8.43 -17.45
C VAL A 163 -30.09 -8.16 -17.13
N ALA A 164 -30.72 -7.26 -17.88
CA ALA A 164 -32.18 -7.12 -17.94
C ALA A 164 -32.75 -8.17 -18.90
N LEU A 165 -32.75 -9.44 -18.51
CA LEU A 165 -33.24 -10.53 -19.36
C LEU A 165 -33.93 -11.65 -18.58
N VAL A 166 -34.85 -11.30 -17.66
CA VAL A 166 -35.83 -12.25 -17.11
C VAL A 166 -37.20 -11.60 -16.91
N VAL A 167 -37.73 -10.94 -17.94
CA VAL A 167 -39.17 -10.51 -17.94
C VAL A 167 -39.98 -11.13 -19.09
N ALA A 168 -39.39 -11.89 -20.01
CA ALA A 168 -40.12 -12.43 -21.17
C ALA A 168 -40.27 -13.97 -21.24
N ALA A 169 -40.02 -14.73 -20.16
CA ALA A 169 -40.21 -16.19 -20.17
C ALA A 169 -41.34 -16.71 -19.25
N ARG A 170 -42.01 -15.84 -18.48
CA ARG A 170 -43.09 -16.27 -17.55
C ARG A 170 -44.50 -16.31 -18.17
N ARG A 171 -44.66 -16.27 -19.50
CA ARG A 171 -46.01 -16.19 -20.11
C ARG A 171 -46.36 -17.19 -21.20
N ARG A 172 -45.63 -18.30 -21.39
CA ARG A 172 -46.08 -19.36 -22.35
C ARG A 172 -45.82 -20.80 -21.91
N VAL A 173 -46.03 -21.10 -20.63
CA VAL A 173 -46.16 -22.51 -20.17
C VAL A 173 -47.40 -22.68 -19.28
N ARG A 174 -48.45 -21.90 -19.53
CA ARG A 174 -49.80 -22.18 -19.01
C ARG A 174 -50.80 -21.92 -20.13
N ASP A 175 -51.55 -22.98 -20.41
CA ASP A 175 -52.67 -23.17 -21.36
C ASP A 175 -52.31 -23.41 -22.84
#